data_AF-A0A2V6LZ06-F1
#
_entry.id   AF-A0A2V6LZ06-F1
#
_cell.length_a   1.000
_cell.length_b   1.000
_cell.length_c   1.000
_cell.angle_alpha   90.00
_cell.angle_beta   90.00
_cell.angle_gamma   90.00
#
_symmetry.space_group_name_H-M   'P 1'
#
loop_
_entity.id
_entity.type
_entity.pdbx_description
1 polymer ?
#
loop_
_entity_poly.entity_id
_entity_poly.type
_entity_poly.pdbx_seq_one_letter_code
_entity_poly.pdbx_strand_id
1 'polypeptide(L)'
;IVVFAHIPLWAVYPQWGWGTSDSERALGYLKRFGSVTVLNGHIHQVLQKVEGNITFHTAMSTAFPQPAPGTAPSPGPLKVPTEKLRSMLGLTSVQYKQGKTSLAVVDSNLS
;
A
#
# COMPACT_ATOMS: atom_id res chain seq x y z
N ILE A 1 4.31 12.89 2.46
CA ILE A 1 4.30 12.00 3.65
C ILE A 1 4.36 10.56 3.20
N VAL A 2 5.08 9.69 3.93
CA VAL A 2 5.01 8.24 3.72
C VAL A 2 4.31 7.61 4.92
N VAL A 3 3.26 6.85 4.67
CA VAL A 3 2.47 6.13 5.68
C VAL A 3 2.74 4.64 5.53
N PHE A 4 3.12 3.99 6.61
CA PHE A 4 3.23 2.53 6.68
C PHE A 4 1.99 1.97 7.35
N ALA A 5 1.28 1.08 6.67
CA ALA A 5 0.13 0.35 7.21
C ALA A 5 0.34 -1.15 7.01
N HIS A 6 -0.24 -1.98 7.87
CA HIS A 6 -0.22 -3.43 7.64
C HIS A 6 -1.30 -3.83 6.64
N ILE A 7 -2.57 -3.58 6.99
CA ILE A 7 -3.75 -3.83 6.16
C ILE A 7 -3.94 -2.68 5.16
N PRO A 8 -4.44 -2.93 3.93
CA PRO A 8 -4.72 -1.86 2.97
C PRO A 8 -5.61 -0.76 3.54
N LEU A 9 -5.28 0.51 3.22
CA LEU A 9 -6.11 1.68 3.51
C LEU A 9 -7.14 1.97 2.41
N TRP A 10 -7.45 0.97 1.58
CA TRP A 10 -8.58 0.97 0.66
C TRP A 10 -9.25 -0.40 0.71
N ALA A 11 -10.38 -0.55 0.02
CA ALA A 11 -11.02 -1.85 -0.21
C ALA A 11 -10.39 -2.59 -1.41
N VAL A 12 -9.42 -3.50 -1.18
CA VAL A 12 -8.87 -4.37 -2.26
C VAL A 12 -9.90 -5.44 -2.60
N TYR A 13 -10.30 -6.18 -1.56
CA TYR A 13 -11.22 -7.31 -1.66
C TYR A 13 -11.93 -7.49 -0.31
N PRO A 14 -12.99 -6.71 -0.04
CA PRO A 14 -13.64 -6.65 1.27
C PRO A 14 -14.15 -8.00 1.80
N GLN A 15 -14.51 -8.92 0.91
CA GLN A 15 -14.97 -10.26 1.27
C GLN A 15 -13.92 -11.04 2.08
N TRP A 16 -12.65 -10.71 1.93
CA TRP A 16 -11.52 -11.31 2.67
C TRP A 16 -10.97 -10.39 3.77
N GLY A 17 -11.67 -9.30 4.10
CA GLY A 17 -11.18 -8.31 5.06
C GLY A 17 -9.98 -7.52 4.56
N TRP A 18 -9.73 -7.49 3.24
CA TRP A 18 -8.63 -6.75 2.64
C TRP A 18 -8.97 -5.27 2.47
N GLY A 19 -9.20 -4.62 3.60
CA GLY A 19 -9.44 -3.20 3.72
C GLY A 19 -9.60 -2.82 5.19
N THR A 20 -9.43 -1.53 5.46
CA THR A 20 -9.54 -0.96 6.81
C THR A 20 -10.82 -0.13 6.88
N SER A 21 -11.70 -0.41 7.85
CA SER A 21 -13.07 0.14 7.88
C SER A 21 -13.14 1.67 7.99
N ASP A 22 -12.19 2.29 8.68
CA ASP A 22 -12.13 3.74 8.88
C ASP A 22 -11.02 4.41 8.06
N SER A 23 -10.57 3.76 6.98
CA SER A 23 -9.48 4.29 6.16
C SER A 23 -9.80 5.64 5.55
N GLU A 24 -11.04 5.89 5.13
CA GLU A 24 -11.47 7.18 4.60
C GLU A 24 -11.28 8.31 5.60
N ARG A 25 -11.58 8.07 6.88
CA ARG A 25 -11.35 9.03 7.96
C ARG A 25 -9.86 9.30 8.14
N ALA A 26 -9.04 8.25 8.19
CA ALA A 26 -7.59 8.37 8.32
C ALA A 26 -6.98 9.15 7.14
N LEU A 27 -7.38 8.82 5.90
CA LEU A 27 -6.94 9.50 4.69
C LEU A 27 -7.45 10.95 4.62
N GLY A 28 -8.62 11.24 5.21
CA GLY A 28 -9.15 12.59 5.37
C GLY A 28 -8.18 13.54 6.07
N TYR A 29 -7.50 13.07 7.13
CA TYR A 29 -6.47 13.86 7.84
C TYR A 29 -5.22 14.15 6.98
N LEU A 30 -5.00 13.38 5.92
CA LEU A 30 -3.83 13.48 5.06
C LEU A 30 -4.05 14.32 3.81
N LYS A 31 -5.31 14.71 3.49
CA LYS A 31 -5.67 15.51 2.30
C LYS A 31 -4.87 16.82 2.17
N ARG A 32 -4.47 17.41 3.30
CA ARG A 32 -3.70 18.66 3.36
C ARG A 32 -2.27 18.58 2.80
N PHE A 33 -1.73 17.37 2.59
CA PHE A 33 -0.34 17.21 2.13
C PHE A 33 -0.28 17.08 0.63
N GLY A 34 0.53 17.86 -0.08
CA GLY A 34 0.60 17.82 -1.55
C GLY A 34 1.01 16.46 -2.15
N SER A 35 1.60 15.55 -1.37
CA SER A 35 1.88 14.17 -1.79
C SER A 35 1.90 13.22 -0.59
N VAL A 36 1.21 12.10 -0.72
CA VAL A 36 1.14 11.02 0.27
C VAL A 36 1.42 9.70 -0.42
N THR A 37 2.30 8.89 0.17
CA THR A 37 2.56 7.51 -0.26
C THR A 37 2.14 6.56 0.86
N VAL A 38 1.26 5.61 0.57
CA VAL A 38 0.88 4.55 1.51
C VAL A 38 1.56 3.27 1.09
N LEU A 39 2.30 2.65 2.00
CA LEU A 39 2.97 1.36 1.81
C LEU A 39 2.33 0.33 2.73
N ASN A 40 1.85 -0.78 2.18
CA ASN A 40 1.29 -1.86 2.98
C ASN A 40 1.63 -3.27 2.49
N GLY A 41 1.43 -4.23 3.39
CA GLY A 41 1.57 -5.67 3.10
C GLY A 41 0.22 -6.37 3.19
N HIS A 42 0.15 -7.41 4.03
CA HIS A 42 -1.04 -8.18 4.40
C HIS A 42 -1.65 -9.07 3.31
N ILE A 43 -1.77 -8.57 2.07
CA ILE A 43 -2.49 -9.26 0.99
C ILE A 43 -1.60 -10.14 0.09
N HIS A 44 -0.28 -10.02 0.21
CA HIS A 44 0.71 -10.79 -0.56
C HIS A 44 0.50 -10.66 -2.09
N GLN A 45 0.21 -9.44 -2.55
CA GLN A 45 0.03 -9.07 -3.95
C GLN A 45 0.72 -7.72 -4.18
N VAL A 46 1.16 -7.46 -5.41
CA VAL A 46 1.68 -6.14 -5.81
C VAL A 46 0.62 -5.42 -6.62
N LEU A 47 -0.11 -4.56 -5.93
CA LEU A 47 -1.15 -3.68 -6.45
C LEU A 47 -0.78 -2.22 -6.20
N GLN A 48 -1.21 -1.36 -7.11
CA GLN A 48 -1.05 0.08 -7.04
C GLN A 48 -2.35 0.78 -7.45
N LYS A 49 -2.64 1.90 -6.82
CA LYS A 49 -3.70 2.84 -7.23
C LYS A 49 -3.32 4.22 -6.71
N VAL A 50 -3.86 5.20 -7.41
CA VAL A 50 -3.71 6.61 -7.09
C VAL A 50 -5.11 7.16 -6.82
N GLU A 51 -5.22 7.95 -5.76
CA GLU A 51 -6.44 8.69 -5.42
C GLU A 51 -6.05 10.11 -5.03
N GLY A 52 -6.29 11.07 -5.94
CA GLY A 52 -5.84 12.44 -5.78
C GLY A 52 -4.32 12.52 -5.63
N ASN A 53 -3.87 13.06 -4.50
CA ASN A 53 -2.46 13.19 -4.10
C ASN A 53 -1.91 11.98 -3.33
N ILE A 54 -2.69 10.90 -3.19
CA ILE A 54 -2.31 9.70 -2.45
C ILE A 54 -2.01 8.56 -3.43
N THR A 55 -0.79 8.03 -3.37
CA THR A 55 -0.38 6.82 -4.09
C THR A 55 -0.23 5.67 -3.12
N PHE A 56 -0.85 4.53 -3.39
CA PHE A 56 -0.75 3.35 -2.54
C PHE A 56 0.04 2.26 -3.25
N HIS A 57 0.88 1.55 -2.49
CA HIS A 57 1.64 0.41 -2.96
C HIS A 57 1.47 -0.75 -1.97
N THR A 58 1.20 -1.92 -2.52
CA THR A 58 1.18 -3.18 -1.77
C THR A 58 2.36 -4.06 -2.17
N ALA A 59 2.80 -4.92 -1.25
CA ALA A 59 3.96 -5.79 -1.44
C ALA A 59 3.61 -7.28 -1.31
N MET A 60 4.39 -8.12 -2.00
CA MET A 60 4.43 -9.56 -1.74
C MET A 60 4.99 -9.85 -0.34
N SER A 61 4.68 -11.02 0.19
CA SER A 61 5.32 -11.53 1.40
C SER A 61 6.70 -12.12 1.12
N THR A 62 7.51 -12.20 2.16
CA THR A 62 8.80 -12.87 2.17
C THR A 62 8.70 -14.34 2.60
N ALA A 63 7.55 -14.79 3.11
CA ALA A 63 7.38 -16.12 3.70
C ALA A 63 6.64 -17.09 2.77
N PHE A 64 5.45 -16.71 2.30
CA PHE A 64 4.59 -17.55 1.47
C PHE A 64 3.69 -16.69 0.56
N PRO A 65 3.27 -17.16 -0.62
CA PRO A 65 2.28 -16.45 -1.42
C PRO A 65 0.84 -16.73 -0.96
N GLN A 66 -0.09 -15.84 -1.31
CA GLN A 66 -1.54 -16.07 -1.17
C GLN A 66 -2.20 -16.12 -2.55
N PRO A 67 -3.41 -16.73 -2.67
CA PRO A 67 -4.21 -16.64 -3.89
C PRO A 67 -4.50 -15.19 -4.28
N ALA A 68 -4.73 -14.97 -5.57
CA ALA A 68 -5.23 -13.68 -6.04
C ALA A 68 -6.69 -13.47 -5.55
N PRO A 69 -7.15 -12.22 -5.42
CA PRO A 69 -8.53 -11.95 -5.01
C PRO A 69 -9.53 -12.70 -5.89
N GLY A 70 -10.46 -13.43 -5.26
CA GLY A 70 -11.54 -14.15 -5.94
C GLY A 70 -11.15 -15.48 -6.62
N THR A 71 -9.89 -15.92 -6.52
CA THR A 71 -9.44 -17.21 -7.10
C THR A 71 -9.48 -18.38 -6.12
N ALA A 72 -9.94 -18.15 -4.89
CA ALA A 72 -10.03 -19.16 -3.83
C ALA A 72 -11.24 -18.84 -2.92
N PRO A 73 -11.61 -19.72 -1.96
CA PRO A 73 -12.64 -19.41 -0.98
C PRO A 73 -12.20 -18.39 0.08
N SER A 74 -10.91 -18.37 0.43
CA SER A 74 -10.35 -17.54 1.51
C SER A 74 -8.90 -17.13 1.22
N PRO A 75 -8.38 -16.08 1.88
CA PRO A 75 -6.95 -15.81 1.87
C PRO A 75 -6.22 -16.89 2.68
N GLY A 76 -4.91 -17.05 2.45
CA GLY A 76 -4.10 -17.98 3.23
C GLY A 76 -2.88 -18.53 2.48
N PRO A 77 -2.01 -19.27 3.18
CA PRO A 77 -0.80 -19.83 2.57
C PRO A 77 -1.10 -20.72 1.38
N LEU A 78 -0.50 -20.38 0.24
CA LEU A 78 -0.58 -21.17 -0.98
C LEU A 78 0.63 -22.10 -1.09
N LYS A 79 0.39 -23.41 -1.08
CA LYS A 79 1.43 -24.40 -1.38
C LYS A 79 1.77 -24.35 -2.87
N VAL A 80 3.03 -24.16 -3.18
CA VAL A 80 3.55 -24.07 -4.55
C VAL A 80 4.74 -25.00 -4.73
N PRO A 81 5.04 -25.44 -5.96
CA PRO A 81 6.28 -26.15 -6.24
C PRO A 81 7.51 -25.34 -5.80
N THR A 82 8.53 -26.01 -5.27
CA THR A 82 9.72 -25.37 -4.68
C THR A 82 10.40 -24.42 -5.65
N GLU A 83 10.49 -24.82 -6.92
CA GLU A 83 11.09 -24.05 -8.01
C GLU A 83 10.32 -22.76 -8.35
N LYS A 84 9.03 -22.68 -8.01
CA LYS A 84 8.19 -21.49 -8.21
C LYS A 84 8.13 -20.58 -6.98
N LEU A 85 8.47 -21.06 -5.79
CA LEU A 85 8.30 -20.30 -4.56
C LEU A 85 9.01 -18.94 -4.62
N ARG A 86 10.28 -18.93 -5.03
CA ARG A 86 11.09 -17.71 -5.03
C ARG A 86 10.52 -16.59 -5.91
N SER A 87 9.87 -16.91 -7.03
CA SER A 87 9.28 -15.90 -7.91
C SER A 87 7.94 -15.35 -7.42
N MET A 88 7.35 -15.99 -6.40
CA MET A 88 6.08 -15.57 -5.79
C MET A 88 6.27 -14.84 -4.44
N LEU A 89 7.51 -14.70 -4.00
CA LEU A 89 7.90 -13.87 -2.85
C LEU A 89 8.52 -12.57 -3.35
N GLY A 90 8.55 -11.55 -2.51
CA GLY A 90 9.09 -10.26 -2.94
C GLY A 90 9.68 -9.41 -1.84
N LEU A 91 10.50 -8.46 -2.28
CA LEU A 91 11.05 -7.37 -1.50
C LEU A 91 10.65 -6.06 -2.18
N THR A 92 10.34 -5.04 -1.38
CA THR A 92 10.08 -3.69 -1.88
C THR A 92 11.17 -2.75 -1.36
N SER A 93 11.80 -2.03 -2.27
CA SER A 93 12.86 -1.06 -1.95
C SER A 93 12.37 0.35 -2.25
N VAL A 94 12.46 1.24 -1.27
CA VAL A 94 12.18 2.67 -1.43
C VAL A 94 13.46 3.45 -1.21
N GLN A 95 13.80 4.31 -2.17
CA GLN A 95 14.95 5.21 -2.07
C GLN A 95 14.45 6.64 -1.97
N TYR A 96 14.69 7.29 -0.84
CA TYR A 96 14.47 8.72 -0.71
C TYR A 96 15.64 9.48 -1.36
N LYS A 97 15.32 10.38 -2.28
CA LYS A 97 16.28 11.31 -2.88
C LYS A 97 15.80 12.72 -2.59
N GLN A 98 16.50 13.43 -1.70
CA GLN A 98 16.24 14.83 -1.45
C GLN A 98 16.60 15.65 -2.70
N GLY A 99 15.67 16.48 -3.17
CA GLY A 99 15.93 17.41 -4.27
C GLY A 99 16.95 18.48 -3.86
N LYS A 100 17.69 19.03 -4.84
CA LYS A 100 18.65 20.13 -4.61
C LYS A 100 18.00 21.50 -4.58
N THR A 101 16.75 21.61 -5.05
CA THR A 101 16.00 22.85 -5.10
C THR A 101 15.23 23.08 -3.81
N SER A 102 15.17 24.33 -3.37
CA SER A 102 14.33 24.76 -2.25
C SER A 102 12.87 24.37 -2.49
N LEU A 103 12.18 23.95 -1.43
CA LEU A 103 10.74 23.72 -1.48
C LEU A 103 10.03 25.05 -1.78
N ALA A 104 8.93 25.00 -2.54
CA ALA A 104 8.06 26.16 -2.69
C ALA A 104 7.41 26.46 -1.33
N VAL A 105 7.79 27.58 -0.74
CA VAL A 105 7.19 28.11 0.50
C VAL A 105 6.04 29.01 0.09
N VAL A 106 4.85 28.76 0.64
CA VAL A 106 3.67 29.62 0.48
C VAL A 106 3.27 30.08 1.86
N ASP A 107 3.49 31.36 2.14
CA ASP A 107 3.01 32.01 3.35
C ASP A 107 1.54 32.39 3.17
N SER A 108 0.75 32.31 4.24
CA SER A 108 -0.65 32.73 4.24
C SER A 108 -0.98 33.37 5.58
N ASN A 109 -1.74 34.47 5.53
CA ASN A 109 -2.27 35.10 6.73
C ASN A 109 -3.40 34.25 7.32
N LEU A 110 -3.60 34.33 8.63
CA LEU A 110 -4.80 33.80 9.28
C LEU A 110 -6.00 34.61 8.77
N SER A 111 -6.83 34.01 7.90
CA SER A 111 -8.14 34.54 7.49
C SER A 111 -9.25 33.83 8.24
#